data_AF-A0A357L618-F1
#
_entry.id   AF-A0A357L618-F1
#
_cell.length_a   1.000
_cell.length_b   1.000
_cell.length_c   1.000
_cell.angle_alpha   90.00
_cell.angle_beta   90.00
_cell.angle_gamma   90.00
#
_symmetry.space_group_name_H-M   'P 1'
#
loop_
_entity.id
_entity.type
_entity.pdbx_description
1 polymer ?
#
loop_
_entity_poly.entity_id
_entity_poly.type
_entity_poly.pdbx_seq_one_letter_code
_entity_poly.pdbx_strand_id
1 'polypeptide(L)'
;GRFAAEIAPFEVQTRKGPTTVSDDEKPGTVEAAKIPSLKAAFEKDGTVTAGSSSAISDGAAALVIQRGSKAGQAAARIVAHATHSQEPEWFTTAPVDSIRRLLDKAGWSVK
;
A
#
# COMPACT_ATOMS: atom_id res chain seq x y z
N GLY A 1 14.79 -1.15 -10.91
CA GLY A 1 14.70 -0.79 -9.48
C GLY A 1 14.22 -1.98 -8.66
N ARG A 2 14.08 -1.83 -7.33
CA ARG A 2 13.59 -2.93 -6.45
C ARG A 2 12.22 -3.48 -6.87
N PHE A 3 11.37 -2.64 -7.47
CA PHE A 3 10.01 -2.99 -7.90
C PHE A 3 9.89 -3.51 -9.33
N ALA A 4 10.99 -3.55 -10.11
CA ALA A 4 10.92 -3.94 -11.52
C ALA A 4 10.44 -5.38 -11.75
N ALA A 5 10.60 -6.26 -10.74
CA ALA A 5 10.16 -7.64 -10.82
C ALA A 5 8.66 -7.84 -10.49
N GLU A 6 8.03 -6.86 -9.83
CA GLU A 6 6.63 -6.95 -9.40
C GLU A 6 5.68 -6.05 -10.22
N ILE A 7 6.20 -5.05 -10.94
CA ILE A 7 5.42 -4.22 -11.86
C ILE A 7 5.30 -4.92 -13.22
N ALA A 8 4.07 -5.17 -13.65
CA ALA A 8 3.77 -5.55 -15.03
C ALA A 8 3.58 -4.28 -15.89
N PRO A 9 4.46 -3.99 -16.87
CA PRO A 9 4.30 -2.82 -17.72
C PRO A 9 2.98 -2.89 -18.49
N PHE A 10 2.29 -1.76 -18.60
CA PHE A 10 1.05 -1.67 -19.38
C PHE A 10 1.10 -0.49 -20.36
N GLU A 11 0.45 -0.66 -21.50
CA GLU A 11 0.39 0.35 -22.53
C GLU A 11 -0.92 1.14 -22.44
N VAL A 12 -0.81 2.46 -22.40
CA VAL A 12 -1.94 3.39 -22.43
C VAL A 12 -2.01 4.01 -23.81
N GLN A 13 -3.16 3.87 -24.46
CA GLN A 13 -3.43 4.56 -25.71
C GLN A 13 -3.76 6.02 -25.44
N THR A 14 -2.94 6.93 -25.96
CA THR A 14 -3.18 8.38 -25.90
C THR A 14 -3.46 8.94 -27.28
N ARG A 15 -3.95 10.18 -27.37
CA ARG A 15 -4.11 10.88 -28.66
C ARG A 15 -2.81 11.06 -29.44
N LYS A 16 -1.65 11.02 -28.77
CA LYS A 16 -0.33 11.19 -29.37
C LYS A 16 0.36 9.85 -29.71
N GLY A 17 -0.33 8.73 -29.46
CA GLY A 17 0.20 7.39 -29.60
C GLY A 17 0.28 6.63 -28.27
N PRO A 18 0.72 5.37 -28.29
CA PRO A 18 0.87 4.55 -27.09
C PRO A 18 1.96 5.09 -26.17
N THR A 19 1.75 4.95 -24.86
CA THR A 19 2.75 5.22 -23.83
C THR A 19 2.80 4.05 -22.87
N THR A 20 3.99 3.51 -22.64
CA THR A 20 4.22 2.44 -21.67
C THR A 20 4.38 3.02 -20.27
N VAL A 21 3.67 2.47 -19.31
CA VAL A 21 3.81 2.77 -17.87
C VAL A 21 4.47 1.56 -17.21
N SER A 22 5.61 1.77 -16.57
CA SER A 22 6.46 0.72 -15.97
C SER A 22 6.98 1.03 -14.57
N ASP A 23 6.66 2.21 -14.04
CA ASP A 23 7.23 2.74 -12.79
C ASP A 23 6.16 3.49 -11.99
N ASP A 24 6.32 3.53 -10.66
CA ASP A 24 5.47 4.32 -9.77
C ASP A 24 5.71 5.83 -9.97
N GLU A 25 4.65 6.57 -10.32
CA GLU A 25 4.77 7.98 -10.70
C GLU A 25 5.12 8.91 -9.52
N LYS A 26 4.56 8.65 -8.34
CA LYS A 26 4.53 9.63 -7.24
C LYS A 26 5.88 9.82 -6.52
N PRO A 27 6.60 8.76 -6.11
CA PRO A 27 7.79 8.92 -5.26
C PRO A 27 8.87 9.84 -5.84
N GLY A 28 9.08 9.80 -7.16
CA GLY A 28 10.09 10.62 -7.84
C GLY A 28 9.76 12.10 -7.94
N THR A 29 8.53 12.51 -7.66
CA THR A 29 8.05 13.90 -7.79
C THR A 29 8.09 14.70 -6.49
N VAL A 30 8.46 14.05 -5.38
CA VAL A 30 8.39 14.66 -4.05
C VAL A 30 9.56 15.62 -3.82
N GLU A 31 9.24 16.89 -3.61
CA GLU A 31 10.21 17.91 -3.18
C GLU A 31 10.21 18.03 -1.66
N ALA A 32 11.09 17.29 -0.98
CA ALA A 32 11.12 17.22 0.48
C ALA A 32 11.23 18.60 1.16
N ALA A 33 11.99 19.53 0.57
CA ALA A 33 12.14 20.89 1.08
C ALA A 33 10.84 21.71 1.11
N LYS A 34 9.85 21.36 0.28
CA LYS A 34 8.55 22.05 0.24
C LYS A 34 7.57 21.52 1.30
N ILE A 35 7.79 20.32 1.84
CA ILE A 35 6.86 19.66 2.78
C ILE A 35 6.50 20.54 3.98
N PRO A 36 7.44 21.21 4.68
CA PRO A 36 7.10 22.04 5.85
C PRO A 36 6.22 23.24 5.53
N SER A 37 6.15 23.66 4.27
CA SER A 37 5.37 24.83 3.81
C SER A 37 3.96 24.48 3.31
N LEU A 38 3.61 23.19 3.26
CA LEU A 38 2.33 22.74 2.76
C LEU A 38 1.20 23.14 3.69
N LYS A 39 0.10 23.61 3.10
CA LYS A 39 -1.12 23.95 3.84
C LYS A 39 -1.83 22.69 4.30
N ALA A 40 -2.50 22.78 5.45
CA ALA A 40 -3.40 21.75 5.94
C ALA A 40 -4.53 21.49 4.93
N ALA A 41 -4.87 20.22 4.73
CA ALA A 41 -5.79 19.79 3.67
C ALA A 41 -7.26 19.75 4.11
N PHE A 42 -7.52 19.57 5.41
CA PHE A 42 -8.88 19.29 5.93
C PHE A 42 -9.39 20.34 6.91
N GLU A 43 -8.50 20.91 7.73
CA GLU A 43 -8.85 21.90 8.76
C GLU A 43 -7.86 23.06 8.73
N LYS A 44 -8.32 24.27 9.09
CA LYS A 44 -7.53 25.51 8.96
C LYS A 44 -6.18 25.44 9.69
N ASP A 45 -6.17 24.91 10.90
CA ASP A 45 -5.00 24.80 11.77
C ASP A 45 -4.59 23.32 11.98
N GLY A 46 -4.97 22.45 11.05
CA GLY A 46 -4.70 21.01 11.10
C GLY A 46 -3.26 20.63 10.76
N THR A 47 -2.88 19.39 11.08
CA THR A 47 -1.52 18.87 10.84
C THR A 47 -1.40 18.02 9.57
N VAL A 48 -2.51 17.60 8.99
CA VAL A 48 -2.55 16.71 7.82
C VAL A 48 -2.43 17.53 6.54
N THR A 49 -1.39 17.26 5.76
CA THR A 49 -1.09 17.92 4.49
C THR A 49 -0.98 16.91 3.34
N ALA A 50 -0.97 17.39 2.10
CA ALA A 50 -0.73 16.54 0.93
C ALA A 50 0.61 15.78 1.00
N GLY A 51 1.62 16.31 1.71
CA GLY A 51 2.93 15.66 1.86
C GLY A 51 2.97 14.56 2.92
N SER A 52 2.04 14.58 3.89
CA SER A 52 1.92 13.56 4.95
C SER A 52 0.87 12.48 4.65
N SER A 53 0.18 12.60 3.52
CA SER A 53 -0.94 11.74 3.14
C SER A 53 -0.62 10.93 1.89
N SER A 54 -1.26 9.77 1.76
CA SER A 54 -1.23 9.00 0.53
C SER A 54 -1.87 9.78 -0.62
N ALA A 55 -1.29 9.66 -1.82
CA ALA A 55 -1.90 10.22 -3.02
C ALA A 55 -3.12 9.40 -3.45
N ILE A 56 -4.05 10.07 -4.12
CA ILE A 56 -5.06 9.39 -4.92
C ILE A 56 -4.33 8.81 -6.14
N SER A 57 -4.44 7.49 -6.31
CA SER A 57 -3.67 6.73 -7.29
C SER A 57 -4.56 5.67 -7.95
N ASP A 58 -4.24 5.37 -9.21
CA ASP A 58 -4.90 4.33 -10.01
C ASP A 58 -3.96 3.13 -10.18
N GLY A 59 -4.47 1.91 -10.01
CA GLY A 59 -3.67 0.70 -10.14
C GLY A 59 -4.43 -0.59 -9.89
N ALA A 60 -3.81 -1.72 -10.25
CA ALA A 60 -4.31 -3.06 -10.00
C ALA A 60 -3.17 -3.98 -9.55
N ALA A 61 -3.50 -4.96 -8.71
CA ALA A 61 -2.59 -6.00 -8.26
C ALA A 61 -3.32 -7.36 -8.25
N ALA A 62 -2.60 -8.42 -8.60
CA ALA A 62 -3.15 -9.78 -8.63
C ALA A 62 -2.14 -10.79 -8.09
N LEU A 63 -2.64 -11.83 -7.40
CA LEU A 63 -1.86 -12.94 -6.88
C LEU A 63 -2.55 -14.26 -7.22
N VAL A 64 -1.76 -15.28 -7.57
CA VAL A 64 -2.24 -16.65 -7.75
C VAL A 64 -2.05 -17.41 -6.43
N ILE A 65 -3.15 -17.91 -5.87
CA ILE A 65 -3.14 -18.65 -4.60
C ILE A 65 -3.40 -20.13 -4.87
N GLN A 66 -2.63 -20.99 -4.20
CA GLN A 66 -2.80 -22.45 -4.27
C GLN A 66 -2.74 -23.08 -2.89
N ARG A 67 -3.23 -24.33 -2.80
CA ARG A 67 -3.11 -25.12 -1.55
C ARG A 67 -1.65 -25.42 -1.26
N GLY A 68 -1.29 -25.39 0.04
CA GLY A 68 0.04 -25.74 0.52
C GLY A 68 0.52 -27.13 0.08
N SER A 69 -0.38 -28.09 -0.07
CA SER A 69 -0.05 -29.44 -0.54
C SER A 69 0.37 -29.52 -2.02
N LYS A 70 0.14 -28.46 -2.79
CA LYS A 70 0.53 -28.36 -4.21
C LYS A 70 1.65 -27.34 -4.45
N ALA A 71 2.26 -26.81 -3.38
CA ALA A 71 2.97 -25.53 -3.34
C ALA A 71 4.32 -25.44 -4.08
N GLY A 72 4.55 -26.23 -5.13
CA GLY A 72 5.76 -26.28 -5.98
C GLY A 72 6.79 -25.17 -5.75
N GLN A 73 6.73 -24.10 -6.54
CA GLN A 73 7.58 -22.92 -6.39
C GLN A 73 6.79 -21.72 -5.83
N ALA A 74 6.07 -21.89 -4.71
CA ALA A 74 5.37 -20.77 -4.08
C ALA A 74 6.36 -19.72 -3.53
N ALA A 75 6.11 -18.43 -3.80
CA ALA A 75 6.95 -17.33 -3.32
C ALA A 75 6.82 -17.10 -1.80
N ALA A 76 5.65 -17.42 -1.23
CA ALA A 76 5.38 -17.27 0.19
C ALA A 76 4.24 -18.20 0.63
N ARG A 77 4.08 -18.34 1.96
CA ARG A 77 2.96 -19.08 2.58
C ARG A 77 2.15 -18.12 3.44
N ILE A 78 0.84 -18.10 3.24
CA ILE A 78 -0.09 -17.42 4.16
C ILE A 78 -0.18 -18.27 5.44
N VAL A 79 0.38 -17.78 6.54
CA VAL A 79 0.42 -18.49 7.83
C VAL A 79 -0.87 -18.30 8.62
N ALA A 80 -1.36 -17.08 8.66
CA ALA A 80 -2.60 -16.70 9.32
C ALA A 80 -3.22 -15.47 8.64
N HIS A 81 -4.48 -15.21 8.95
CA HIS A 81 -5.18 -13.98 8.59
C HIS A 81 -6.13 -13.61 9.75
N ALA A 82 -6.26 -12.32 10.03
CA ALA A 82 -7.11 -11.77 11.06
C ALA A 82 -7.66 -10.41 10.63
N THR A 83 -8.85 -10.08 11.11
CA THR A 83 -9.51 -8.77 10.88
C THR A 83 -9.92 -8.17 12.22
N HIS A 84 -10.08 -6.85 12.23
CA HIS A 84 -10.62 -6.12 13.36
C HIS A 84 -11.45 -4.92 12.86
N SER A 85 -12.47 -4.55 13.61
CA SER A 85 -13.34 -3.42 13.35
C SER A 85 -13.72 -2.78 14.68
N GLN A 86 -13.86 -1.46 14.66
CA GLN A 86 -14.15 -0.59 15.80
C GLN A 86 -14.93 0.63 15.29
N GLU A 87 -15.20 1.60 16.15
CA GLU A 87 -15.94 2.80 15.80
C GLU A 87 -15.26 3.56 14.64
N PRO A 88 -16.03 4.06 13.65
CA PRO A 88 -15.49 4.62 12.41
C PRO A 88 -14.50 5.77 12.61
N GLU A 89 -14.69 6.62 13.62
CA GLU A 89 -13.79 7.74 13.92
C GLU A 89 -12.36 7.28 14.29
N TRP A 90 -12.21 6.03 14.73
CA TRP A 90 -10.94 5.44 15.15
C TRP A 90 -10.38 4.43 14.12
N PHE A 91 -10.86 4.44 12.88
CA PHE A 91 -10.45 3.46 11.86
C PHE A 91 -8.92 3.37 11.65
N THR A 92 -8.18 4.45 11.91
CA THR A 92 -6.72 4.53 11.76
C THR A 92 -5.96 3.64 12.75
N THR A 93 -6.56 3.29 13.90
CA THR A 93 -5.91 2.42 14.90
C THR A 93 -6.34 0.96 14.80
N ALA A 94 -7.35 0.64 13.98
CA ALA A 94 -7.82 -0.73 13.78
C ALA A 94 -6.70 -1.74 13.39
N PRO A 95 -5.66 -1.35 12.62
CA PRO A 95 -4.54 -2.24 12.34
C PRO A 95 -3.78 -2.73 13.58
N VAL A 96 -3.76 -1.97 14.68
CA VAL A 96 -3.04 -2.37 15.90
C VAL A 96 -3.63 -3.67 16.45
N ASP A 97 -4.95 -3.76 16.57
CA ASP A 97 -5.60 -4.94 17.12
C ASP A 97 -5.72 -6.08 16.12
N SER A 98 -5.82 -5.80 14.81
CA SER A 98 -5.75 -6.85 13.79
C SER A 98 -4.38 -7.52 13.76
N ILE A 99 -3.29 -6.76 13.94
CA ILE A 99 -1.92 -7.27 14.03
C ILE A 99 -1.74 -8.11 15.30
N ARG A 100 -2.16 -7.62 16.48
CA ARG A 100 -2.08 -8.39 17.73
C ARG A 100 -2.77 -9.76 17.61
N ARG A 101 -4.01 -9.76 17.12
CA ARG A 101 -4.78 -10.99 16.86
C ARG A 101 -4.10 -11.92 15.85
N LEU A 102 -3.49 -11.36 14.81
CA LEU A 102 -2.75 -12.13 13.81
C LEU A 102 -1.52 -12.81 14.42
N LEU A 103 -0.76 -12.08 15.25
CA LEU A 103 0.43 -12.58 15.93
C LEU A 103 0.08 -13.69 16.91
N ASP A 104 -0.93 -13.49 17.76
CA ASP A 104 -1.42 -14.52 18.68
C ASP A 104 -1.85 -15.79 17.92
N LYS A 105 -2.62 -15.62 16.83
CA LYS A 105 -3.07 -16.74 15.97
C LYS A 105 -1.91 -17.45 15.27
N ALA A 106 -0.85 -16.73 14.93
CA ALA A 106 0.35 -17.29 14.30
C ALA A 106 1.34 -17.86 15.33
N GLY A 107 1.15 -17.60 16.63
CA GLY A 107 2.12 -17.92 17.69
C GLY A 107 3.42 -17.11 17.56
N TRP A 108 3.34 -15.88 17.06
CA TRP A 108 4.48 -15.00 16.80
C TRP A 108 4.53 -13.82 17.76
N SER A 109 5.71 -13.21 17.88
CA SER A 109 5.92 -11.96 18.60
C SER A 109 6.69 -10.96 17.74
N VAL A 110 6.37 -9.68 17.86
CA VAL A 110 7.20 -8.59 17.35
C VAL A 110 8.44 -8.41 18.24
N LYS A 111 9.57 -8.03 17.63
CA LYS A 111 10.81 -7.72 18.34
C LYS A 111 10.86 -6.26 18.75
#